data_AF-A0A7X6RZW4-F1
#
_entry.id   AF-A0A7X6RZW4-F1
#
_cell.length_a   1.000
_cell.length_b   1.000
_cell.length_c   1.000
_cell.angle_alpha   90.00
_cell.angle_beta   90.00
_cell.angle_gamma   90.00
#
_symmetry.space_group_name_H-M   'P 1'
#
loop_
_entity.id
_entity.type
_entity.pdbx_description
1 polymer ?
#
loop_
_entity_poly.entity_id
_entity_poly.type
_entity_poly.pdbx_seq_one_letter_code
_entity_poly.pdbx_strand_id
1 'polypeptide(L)'
;MGLFDRFFKKSEPDSVARDYQNVDPYLAQPQFYQDQDGKTFGSFALTEGTLTLLPHAPETSYAVDGQSISDYRLALISTSRDDLIGIVDFQAALPLLREIAVQTTDTHLLLPPLSLEELERIVTNATA
;
A
#
# COMPACT_ATOMS: atom_id res chain seq x y z
N MET A 1 -24.62 -14.43 -3.91
CA MET A 1 -24.48 -13.28 -3.00
C MET A 1 -23.07 -13.32 -2.47
N GLY A 2 -22.23 -12.38 -2.91
CA GLY A 2 -20.78 -12.41 -2.74
C GLY A 2 -20.35 -12.13 -1.29
N LEU A 3 -19.25 -12.74 -0.88
CA LEU A 3 -18.64 -12.63 0.45
C LEU A 3 -18.14 -11.20 0.79
N PHE A 4 -18.26 -10.26 -0.15
CA PHE A 4 -17.77 -8.88 -0.07
C PHE A 4 -18.71 -7.92 0.67
N ASP A 5 -20.00 -8.25 0.82
CA ASP A 5 -21.03 -7.35 1.40
C ASP A 5 -20.85 -7.10 2.91
N ARG A 6 -20.03 -7.90 3.60
CA ARG A 6 -19.88 -7.85 5.06
C ARG A 6 -18.75 -6.95 5.56
N PHE A 7 -17.86 -6.48 4.67
CA PHE A 7 -16.70 -5.67 5.07
C PHE A 7 -16.93 -4.17 4.96
N PHE A 8 -17.93 -3.73 4.19
CA PHE A 8 -18.24 -2.30 4.04
C PHE A 8 -19.45 -1.92 4.90
N LYS A 9 -19.19 -1.59 6.17
CA LYS A 9 -20.19 -0.92 7.00
C LYS A 9 -20.52 0.43 6.36
N LYS A 10 -21.75 0.56 5.87
CA LYS A 10 -22.30 1.74 5.18
C LYS A 10 -22.41 2.95 6.13
N SER A 11 -21.31 3.65 6.34
CA SER A 11 -21.29 5.08 6.68
C SER A 11 -21.40 5.85 5.36
N GLU A 12 -22.09 7.00 5.34
CA GLU A 12 -22.26 7.79 4.10
C GLU A 12 -20.89 8.03 3.44
N PRO A 13 -20.65 7.48 2.23
CA PRO A 13 -19.34 7.58 1.62
C PRO A 13 -19.11 9.01 1.17
N ASP A 14 -17.99 9.56 1.63
CA ASP A 14 -17.38 10.77 1.10
C ASP A 14 -17.40 10.73 -0.43
N SER A 15 -17.58 11.88 -1.08
CA SER A 15 -17.77 11.97 -2.53
C SER A 15 -16.69 11.22 -3.32
N VAL A 16 -15.45 11.22 -2.80
CA VAL A 16 -14.28 10.55 -3.38
C VAL A 16 -14.35 9.02 -3.28
N ALA A 17 -14.94 8.47 -2.21
CA ALA A 17 -15.13 7.02 -2.07
C ALA A 17 -16.26 6.51 -2.99
N ARG A 18 -17.19 7.38 -3.42
CA ARG A 18 -18.22 7.03 -4.40
C ARG A 18 -17.65 6.79 -5.78
N ASP A 19 -16.63 7.55 -6.17
CA ASP A 19 -15.99 7.43 -7.48
C ASP A 19 -15.37 6.04 -7.72
N TYR A 20 -15.03 5.32 -6.65
CA TYR A 20 -14.40 3.99 -6.72
C TYR A 20 -15.34 2.82 -6.39
N GLN A 21 -16.66 3.05 -6.19
CA GLN A 21 -17.60 1.97 -5.80
C GLN A 21 -17.74 0.84 -6.82
N ASN A 22 -17.38 1.08 -8.09
CA ASN A 22 -17.50 0.11 -9.18
C ASN A 22 -16.14 -0.25 -9.81
N VAL A 23 -15.03 0.07 -9.13
CA VAL A 23 -13.68 -0.21 -9.62
C VAL A 23 -13.04 -1.24 -8.70
N ASP A 24 -12.58 -2.35 -9.26
CA ASP A 24 -11.82 -3.35 -8.51
C ASP A 24 -10.40 -2.84 -8.24
N PRO A 25 -10.01 -2.60 -6.97
CA PRO A 25 -8.66 -2.19 -6.65
C PRO A 25 -7.68 -3.34 -6.82
N TYR A 26 -6.44 -3.03 -7.18
CA TYR A 26 -5.35 -3.99 -7.12
C TYR A 26 -5.02 -4.33 -5.66
N LEU A 27 -5.10 -5.60 -5.30
CA LEU A 27 -4.66 -6.07 -3.98
C LEU A 27 -3.13 -6.15 -3.95
N ALA A 28 -2.51 -5.24 -3.20
CA ALA A 28 -1.06 -5.22 -3.07
C ALA A 28 -0.56 -6.46 -2.32
N GLN A 29 0.39 -7.18 -2.93
CA GLN A 29 1.03 -8.34 -2.33
C GLN A 29 2.52 -8.07 -2.16
N PRO A 30 3.12 -8.44 -1.02
CA PRO A 30 4.55 -8.28 -0.82
C PRO A 30 5.30 -9.34 -1.62
N GLN A 31 6.45 -8.95 -2.17
CA GLN A 31 7.49 -9.88 -2.58
C GLN A 31 8.55 -9.93 -1.48
N PHE A 32 9.16 -11.11 -1.27
CA PHE A 32 10.15 -11.31 -0.21
C PHE A 32 11.55 -11.45 -0.78
N TYR A 33 12.51 -10.83 -0.10
CA TYR A 33 13.92 -10.77 -0.49
C TYR A 33 14.81 -10.95 0.73
N GLN A 34 16.09 -11.23 0.50
CA GLN A 34 17.13 -11.20 1.53
C GLN A 34 18.08 -10.04 1.26
N ASP A 35 18.48 -9.33 2.32
CA ASP A 35 19.54 -8.33 2.25
C ASP A 35 20.94 -8.97 2.26
N GLN A 36 21.98 -8.12 2.28
CA GLN A 36 23.38 -8.56 2.25
C GLN A 36 23.79 -9.35 3.51
N ASP A 37 23.07 -9.17 4.61
CA ASP A 37 23.27 -9.87 5.88
C ASP A 37 22.41 -11.16 5.97
N GLY A 38 21.65 -11.47 4.91
CA GLY A 38 20.76 -12.63 4.85
C GLY A 38 19.44 -12.44 5.58
N LYS A 39 19.11 -11.22 6.02
CA LYS A 39 17.85 -10.93 6.70
C LYS A 39 16.73 -10.77 5.67
N THR A 40 15.63 -11.48 5.91
CA THR A 40 14.45 -11.41 5.06
C THR A 40 13.67 -10.12 5.28
N PHE A 41 13.27 -9.46 4.18
CA PHE A 41 12.36 -8.33 4.20
C PHE A 41 11.28 -8.48 3.12
N GLY A 42 10.11 -7.92 3.36
CA GLY A 42 9.01 -7.83 2.39
C GLY A 42 9.03 -6.48 1.67
N SER A 43 8.63 -6.45 0.41
CA SER A 43 8.46 -5.21 -0.34
C SER A 43 7.17 -5.20 -1.13
N PHE A 44 6.37 -4.15 -0.94
CA PHE A 44 5.19 -3.86 -1.74
C PHE A 44 5.55 -2.87 -2.86
N ALA A 45 4.96 -3.05 -4.03
CA ALA A 45 5.03 -2.07 -5.10
C ALA A 45 3.82 -1.13 -5.04
N LEU A 46 4.07 0.18 -5.01
CA LEU A 46 3.06 1.22 -5.27
C LEU A 46 3.35 1.82 -6.64
N THR A 47 2.46 1.54 -7.59
CA THR A 47 2.63 1.94 -9.00
C THR A 47 1.72 3.12 -9.34
N GLU A 48 2.30 4.15 -9.95
CA GLU A 48 1.59 5.35 -10.43
C GLU A 48 0.32 4.98 -11.21
N GLY A 49 -0.79 5.66 -10.89
CA GLY A 49 -2.07 5.46 -11.56
C GLY A 49 -2.83 4.20 -11.16
N THR A 50 -2.34 3.41 -10.20
CA THR A 50 -3.01 2.18 -9.75
C THR A 50 -3.86 2.41 -8.51
N LEU A 51 -5.17 2.19 -8.60
CA LEU A 51 -6.04 2.09 -7.42
C LEU A 51 -5.63 0.86 -6.61
N THR A 52 -5.16 1.05 -5.38
CA THR A 52 -4.44 0.00 -4.63
C THR A 52 -5.07 -0.25 -3.27
N LEU A 53 -5.35 -1.52 -2.96
CA LEU A 53 -5.72 -1.99 -1.63
C LEU A 53 -4.47 -2.51 -0.92
N LEU A 54 -3.93 -1.72 0.00
CA LEU A 54 -2.65 -1.95 0.67
C LEU A 54 -2.89 -2.44 2.12
N PRO A 55 -2.34 -3.59 2.55
CA PRO A 55 -2.40 -4.03 3.94
C PRO A 55 -1.65 -3.05 4.85
N HIS A 56 -2.25 -2.58 5.97
CA HIS A 56 -1.58 -1.60 6.86
C HIS A 56 -0.76 -2.21 8.00
N ALA A 57 -0.88 -3.52 8.22
CA ALA A 57 -0.14 -4.28 9.23
C ALA A 57 0.39 -5.61 8.67
N PRO A 58 1.27 -5.57 7.65
CA PRO A 58 1.73 -6.75 6.93
C PRO A 58 2.44 -7.78 7.83
N GLU A 59 3.07 -7.37 8.93
CA GLU A 59 3.72 -8.24 9.93
C GLU A 59 2.76 -9.23 10.60
N THR A 60 1.46 -8.92 10.61
CA THR A 60 0.41 -9.81 11.15
C THR A 60 -0.18 -10.74 10.10
N SER A 61 0.00 -10.41 8.82
CA SER A 61 -0.69 -11.05 7.69
C SER A 61 0.22 -11.98 6.88
N TYR A 62 1.54 -11.80 6.97
CA TYR A 62 2.49 -12.58 6.18
C TYR A 62 3.62 -13.17 7.02
N ALA A 63 4.05 -14.37 6.61
CA ALA A 63 5.17 -15.10 7.18
C ALA A 63 5.94 -15.82 6.07
N VAL A 64 7.25 -15.94 6.24
CA VAL A 64 8.14 -16.76 5.38
C VAL A 64 8.65 -17.92 6.23
N ASP A 65 8.48 -19.15 5.75
CA ASP A 65 8.83 -20.38 6.49
C ASP A 65 8.23 -20.45 7.91
N GLY A 66 7.03 -19.89 8.09
CA GLY A 66 6.34 -19.84 9.38
C GLY A 66 6.86 -18.76 10.33
N GLN A 67 7.82 -17.94 9.91
CA GLN A 67 8.33 -16.80 10.68
C GLN A 67 7.73 -15.48 10.17
N SER A 68 7.18 -14.69 11.09
CA SER A 68 6.74 -13.33 10.78
C SER A 68 7.93 -12.46 10.36
N ILE A 69 7.73 -11.67 9.31
CA ILE A 69 8.70 -10.68 8.85
C ILE A 69 8.37 -9.34 9.50
N SER A 70 9.38 -8.61 9.97
CA SER A 70 9.20 -7.30 10.61
C SER A 70 9.67 -6.14 9.74
N ASP A 71 10.52 -6.40 8.76
CA ASP A 71 11.06 -5.41 7.82
C ASP A 71 10.20 -5.41 6.55
N TYR A 72 9.42 -4.36 6.37
CA TYR A 72 8.64 -4.13 5.18
C TYR A 72 9.01 -2.80 4.54
N ARG A 73 9.05 -2.80 3.22
CA ARG A 73 9.43 -1.65 2.42
C ARG A 73 8.40 -1.38 1.34
N LEU A 74 8.34 -0.14 0.88
CA LEU A 74 7.53 0.27 -0.25
C LEU A 74 8.46 0.68 -1.38
N ALA A 75 8.32 0.03 -2.54
CA ALA A 75 8.95 0.45 -3.78
C ALA A 75 7.95 1.31 -4.56
N LEU A 76 8.32 2.55 -4.86
CA LEU A 76 7.47 3.52 -5.53
C LEU A 76 7.86 3.59 -7.00
N ILE A 77 6.96 3.19 -7.89
CA ILE A 77 7.24 2.97 -9.30
C ILE A 77 6.43 3.98 -10.13
N SER A 78 7.13 4.74 -10.97
CA SER A 78 6.49 5.66 -11.93
C SER A 78 6.38 5.01 -13.29
N THR A 79 5.17 4.97 -13.81
CA THR A 79 4.90 4.52 -15.18
C THR A 79 5.13 5.63 -16.19
N SER A 80 4.99 6.90 -15.77
CA SER A 80 5.25 8.06 -16.63
C SER A 80 6.76 8.28 -16.86
N ARG A 81 7.61 7.93 -15.89
CA ARG A 81 9.07 7.97 -16.00
C ARG A 81 9.71 6.64 -16.39
N ASP A 82 8.96 5.54 -16.38
CA ASP A 82 9.46 4.18 -16.54
C ASP A 82 10.62 3.86 -15.58
N ASP A 83 10.45 4.25 -14.30
CA ASP A 83 11.54 4.22 -13.32
C ASP A 83 11.05 3.98 -11.88
N LEU A 84 11.97 3.52 -11.03
CA LEU A 84 11.83 3.42 -9.58
C LEU A 84 12.13 4.79 -8.94
N ILE A 85 11.11 5.41 -8.36
CA ILE A 85 11.22 6.71 -7.69
C ILE A 85 11.97 6.58 -6.36
N GLY A 86 11.76 5.49 -5.64
CA GLY A 86 12.47 5.22 -4.39
C GLY A 86 11.96 3.99 -3.65
N ILE A 87 12.73 3.58 -2.64
CA ILE A 87 12.34 2.54 -1.69
C ILE A 87 12.36 3.16 -0.30
N VAL A 88 11.26 3.03 0.43
CA VAL A 88 11.12 3.58 1.80
C VAL A 88 10.68 2.52 2.78
N ASP A 89 10.95 2.76 4.06
CA ASP A 89 10.40 1.94 5.14
C ASP A 89 8.87 2.06 5.18
N PHE A 90 8.19 0.91 5.30
CA PHE A 90 6.73 0.86 5.27
C PHE A 90 6.11 1.61 6.45
N GLN A 91 6.65 1.45 7.66
CA GLN A 91 6.10 2.07 8.87
C GLN A 91 6.33 3.58 8.86
N ALA A 92 7.47 4.04 8.34
CA ALA A 92 7.74 5.46 8.16
C ALA A 92 6.76 6.14 7.18
N ALA A 93 6.37 5.45 6.10
CA ALA A 93 5.42 5.96 5.12
C ALA A 93 3.95 5.88 5.57
N LEU A 94 3.63 4.97 6.49
CA LEU A 94 2.26 4.63 6.86
C LEU A 94 1.37 5.82 7.33
N PRO A 95 1.87 6.78 8.13
CA PRO A 95 1.07 7.96 8.51
C PRO A 95 0.59 8.75 7.30
N LEU A 96 1.47 9.02 6.35
CA LEU A 96 1.14 9.75 5.12
C LEU A 96 0.19 8.94 4.22
N LEU A 97 0.40 7.62 4.11
CA LEU A 97 -0.50 6.74 3.35
C LEU A 97 -1.92 6.74 3.94
N ARG A 98 -2.07 6.82 5.27
CA ARG A 98 -3.38 6.95 5.93
C ARG A 98 -4.06 8.27 5.63
N GLU A 99 -3.31 9.36 5.50
CA GLU A 99 -3.85 10.67 5.12
C GLU A 99 -4.33 10.69 3.67
N ILE A 100 -3.63 9.98 2.77
CA ILE A 100 -3.96 9.93 1.34
C ILE A 100 -5.09 8.91 1.05
N ALA A 101 -5.26 7.89 1.91
CA ALA A 101 -6.24 6.84 1.70
C ALA A 101 -7.68 7.38 1.60
N VAL A 102 -8.38 7.02 0.54
CA VAL A 102 -9.80 7.37 0.35
C VAL A 102 -10.72 6.56 1.26
N GLN A 103 -10.26 5.40 1.72
CA GLN A 103 -10.93 4.59 2.72
C GLN A 103 -9.90 3.80 3.54
N THR A 104 -10.16 3.68 4.83
CA THR A 104 -9.39 2.80 5.72
C THR A 104 -10.33 1.77 6.32
N THR A 105 -9.90 0.51 6.31
CA THR A 105 -10.56 -0.61 6.99
C THR A 105 -9.69 -1.11 8.13
N ASP A 106 -10.16 -2.10 8.87
CA ASP A 106 -9.39 -2.70 9.97
C ASP A 106 -8.10 -3.37 9.50
N THR A 107 -7.95 -3.69 8.21
CA THR A 107 -6.81 -4.47 7.68
C THR A 107 -6.10 -3.82 6.48
N HIS A 108 -6.80 -2.97 5.72
CA HIS A 108 -6.26 -2.36 4.49
C HIS A 108 -6.56 -0.86 4.38
N LEU A 109 -5.70 -0.17 3.63
CA LEU A 109 -5.90 1.19 3.10
C LEU A 109 -6.28 1.08 1.63
N LEU A 110 -7.33 1.77 1.23
CA LEU A 110 -7.64 2.01 -0.19
C LEU A 110 -6.93 3.30 -0.60
N LEU A 111 -5.85 3.17 -1.34
CA LEU A 111 -5.11 4.27 -1.92
C LEU A 111 -5.70 4.60 -3.30
N PRO A 112 -6.00 5.88 -3.57
CA PRO A 112 -6.42 6.30 -4.90
C PRO A 112 -5.27 6.07 -5.92
N PRO A 113 -5.57 6.14 -7.24
CA PRO A 113 -4.53 6.22 -8.26
C PRO A 113 -3.58 7.39 -7.99
N LEU A 114 -2.39 7.10 -7.47
CA LEU A 114 -1.42 8.13 -7.10
C LEU A 114 -0.71 8.68 -8.34
N SER A 115 -0.53 9.98 -8.37
CA SER A 115 0.30 10.70 -9.34
C SER A 115 1.79 10.57 -9.00
N LEU A 116 2.65 10.85 -9.98
CA LEU A 116 4.10 10.97 -9.78
C LEU A 116 4.46 11.92 -8.62
N GLU A 117 3.83 13.09 -8.53
CA GLU A 117 4.09 14.06 -7.47
C GLU A 117 3.76 13.49 -6.08
N GLU A 118 2.67 12.72 -5.96
CA GLU A 118 2.31 12.06 -4.70
C GLU A 118 3.31 10.96 -4.33
N LEU A 119 3.78 10.18 -5.30
CA LEU A 119 4.83 9.19 -5.07
C LEU A 119 6.13 9.85 -4.58
N GLU A 120 6.57 10.94 -5.23
CA GLU A 120 7.75 11.69 -4.80
C GLU A 120 7.61 12.30 -3.40
N ARG A 121 6.41 12.78 -3.05
CA ARG A 121 6.09 13.27 -1.69
C ARG A 121 6.18 12.14 -0.66
N ILE A 122 5.75 10.93 -0.99
CA ILE A 122 5.89 9.78 -0.08
C ILE A 122 7.36 9.47 0.16
N VAL A 123 8.18 9.43 -0.89
CA VAL A 123 9.63 9.21 -0.74
C VAL A 123 10.23 10.27 0.17
N THR A 124 9.98 11.54 -0.13
CA THR A 124 10.59 12.68 0.60
C THR A 124 10.25 12.66 2.09
N ASN A 125 8.98 12.46 2.45
CA ASN A 125 8.53 12.52 3.84
C ASN A 125 8.90 11.27 4.66
N ALA A 126 8.98 10.10 4.03
CA ALA A 126 9.37 8.87 4.74
C ALA A 126 10.88 8.77 4.97
N THR A 127 11.68 9.62 4.31
CA THR A 127 13.14 9.69 4.46
C THR A 127 13.65 10.90 5.25
N ALA A 128 12.75 11.80 5.65
CA ALA A 128 13.07 13.03 6.39
C ALA A 128 13.11 12.80 7.91
#